data_AF-A0A0E3NSM8-F1
#
_entry.id   AF-A0A0E3NSM8-F1
#
_cell.length_a   1.000
_cell.length_b   1.000
_cell.length_c   1.000
_cell.angle_alpha   90.00
_cell.angle_beta   90.00
_cell.angle_gamma   90.00
#
_symmetry.space_group_name_H-M   'P 1'
#
loop_
_entity.id
_entity.type
_entity.pdbx_description
1 polymer ?
#
loop_
_entity_poly.entity_id
_entity_poly.type
_entity_poly.pdbx_seq_one_letter_code
_entity_poly.pdbx_strand_id
1 'polypeptide(L)'
;MAEDVGSRENIESTASKKGKKSITIEFIKPEDFRQIYAIGAAGGHSPYDFRIGFYNDTPKMFGDASESRVIERRVETEVILSPVAALELSRWLTQHINEYESVFGPISRAIPRMTKKEPAKVDESTDIQGYI
;
A
#
# COMPACT_ATOMS: atom_id res chain seq x y z
N MET A 1 -47.39 -43.72 45.61
CA MET A 1 -46.14 -43.77 44.83
C MET A 1 -46.40 -43.04 43.52
N ALA A 2 -45.91 -41.85 43.20
CA ALA A 2 -44.93 -40.90 43.75
C ALA A 2 -45.55 -39.47 43.52
N GLU A 3 -45.48 -38.50 44.44
CA GLU A 3 -44.41 -37.48 44.66
C GLU A 3 -43.80 -36.93 43.36
N ASP A 4 -43.46 -35.66 43.15
CA ASP A 4 -43.65 -34.31 43.72
C ASP A 4 -42.79 -33.39 42.80
N VAL A 5 -42.94 -32.08 42.92
CA VAL A 5 -41.97 -31.02 42.56
C VAL A 5 -41.86 -30.60 41.08
N GLY A 6 -42.07 -29.29 40.87
CA GLY A 6 -41.06 -28.53 40.14
C GLY A 6 -41.56 -27.54 39.12
N SER A 7 -42.14 -26.45 39.60
CA SER A 7 -42.07 -25.13 38.96
C SER A 7 -40.65 -24.83 38.46
N ARG A 8 -40.51 -24.63 37.15
CA ARG A 8 -39.47 -23.76 36.58
C ARG A 8 -40.09 -22.97 35.46
N GLU A 9 -40.58 -21.79 35.84
CA GLU A 9 -40.78 -20.67 34.95
C GLU A 9 -39.54 -20.54 34.07
N ASN A 10 -39.77 -20.46 32.76
CA ASN A 10 -38.73 -20.35 31.74
C ASN A 10 -38.14 -18.92 31.79
N ILE A 11 -37.41 -18.63 32.86
CA ILE A 11 -36.65 -17.39 33.09
C ILE A 11 -35.24 -17.62 32.53
N GLU A 12 -35.10 -17.85 31.23
CA GLU A 12 -33.78 -17.77 30.58
C GLU A 12 -33.87 -17.62 29.05
N SER A 13 -34.62 -16.63 28.59
CA SER A 13 -34.46 -16.13 27.21
C SER A 13 -34.46 -14.61 27.14
N THR A 14 -33.98 -13.95 28.19
CA THR A 14 -33.55 -12.55 28.19
C THR A 14 -32.02 -12.46 28.10
N ALA A 15 -31.36 -13.42 27.46
CA ALA A 15 -30.00 -13.26 26.98
C ALA A 15 -30.00 -12.32 25.77
N SER A 16 -30.09 -11.03 26.10
CA SER A 16 -29.48 -9.90 25.38
C SER A 16 -29.47 -10.04 23.86
N LYS A 17 -30.58 -9.65 23.21
CA LYS A 17 -30.51 -9.04 21.87
C LYS A 17 -29.73 -7.73 22.01
N LYS A 18 -28.40 -7.80 22.16
CA LYS A 18 -27.50 -6.68 21.89
C LYS A 18 -27.74 -6.32 20.44
N GLY A 19 -28.61 -5.33 20.22
CA GLY A 19 -28.82 -4.74 18.90
C GLY A 19 -27.45 -4.41 18.33
N LYS A 20 -27.12 -4.99 17.19
CA LYS A 20 -25.93 -4.60 16.43
C LYS A 20 -26.11 -3.12 16.15
N LYS A 21 -25.35 -2.26 16.85
CA LYS A 21 -25.30 -0.84 16.56
C LYS A 21 -24.73 -0.74 15.14
N SER A 22 -25.56 -0.32 14.18
CA SER A 22 -25.11 -0.02 12.83
C SER A 22 -24.29 1.26 12.87
N ILE A 23 -23.02 1.19 12.47
CA ILE A 23 -22.18 2.36 12.28
C ILE A 23 -22.36 2.79 10.82
N THR A 24 -22.83 4.03 10.60
CA THR A 24 -22.86 4.66 9.28
C THR A 24 -21.61 5.51 9.13
N ILE A 25 -20.88 5.32 8.03
CA ILE A 25 -19.68 6.11 7.70
C ILE A 25 -20.07 7.04 6.55
N GLU A 26 -19.95 8.35 6.78
CA GLU A 26 -20.21 9.38 5.77
C GLU A 26 -18.90 9.86 5.15
N PHE A 27 -18.88 10.00 3.82
CA PHE A 27 -17.75 10.56 3.08
C PHE A 27 -18.04 12.02 2.74
N ILE A 28 -17.32 12.94 3.36
CA ILE A 28 -17.43 14.38 3.09
C ILE A 28 -16.18 14.81 2.33
N LYS A 29 -16.37 15.42 1.15
CA LYS A 29 -15.29 16.07 0.41
C LYS A 29 -15.21 17.52 0.87
N PRO A 30 -14.04 18.00 1.32
CA PRO A 30 -13.88 19.40 1.68
C PRO A 30 -13.89 20.28 0.42
N GLU A 31 -14.11 21.58 0.60
CA GLU A 31 -14.16 22.55 -0.51
C GLU A 31 -12.83 22.64 -1.29
N ASP A 32 -11.71 22.35 -0.64
CA ASP A 32 -10.36 22.33 -1.21
C ASP A 32 -9.93 20.95 -1.73
N PHE A 33 -10.88 20.04 -1.95
CA PHE A 33 -10.60 18.72 -2.50
C PHE A 33 -9.92 18.83 -3.86
N ARG A 34 -8.73 18.24 -3.97
CA ARG A 34 -7.95 18.21 -5.21
C ARG A 34 -7.88 16.81 -5.77
N GLN A 35 -8.20 16.69 -7.05
CA GLN A 35 -7.91 15.52 -7.86
C GLN A 35 -6.71 15.83 -8.75
N ILE A 36 -5.72 14.94 -8.71
CA ILE A 36 -4.55 15.01 -9.58
C ILE A 36 -4.48 13.75 -10.42
N TYR A 37 -4.03 13.90 -11.66
CA TYR A 37 -3.67 12.76 -12.49
C TYR A 37 -2.18 12.50 -12.29
N ALA A 38 -1.80 11.26 -11.97
CA ALA A 38 -0.41 10.90 -11.74
C ALA A 38 -0.04 9.67 -12.57
N ILE A 39 1.12 9.71 -13.24
CA ILE A 39 1.64 8.55 -13.98
C ILE A 39 2.49 7.63 -13.12
N GLY A 40 2.95 8.11 -11.96
CA GLY A 40 3.84 7.36 -11.09
C GLY A 40 3.88 7.90 -9.67
N ALA A 41 4.49 7.10 -8.80
CA ALA A 41 4.72 7.44 -7.41
C ALA A 41 6.17 7.11 -7.02
N ALA A 42 6.78 7.97 -6.21
CA ALA A 42 8.09 7.77 -5.62
C ALA A 42 8.02 8.16 -4.14
N GLY A 43 8.84 7.54 -3.30
CA GLY A 43 8.73 7.77 -1.88
C GLY A 43 9.59 6.86 -1.03
N GLY A 44 9.40 6.99 0.27
CA GLY A 44 10.11 6.24 1.29
C GLY A 44 9.27 6.11 2.55
N HIS A 45 9.86 5.55 3.59
CA HIS A 45 9.22 5.43 4.89
C HIS A 45 10.23 5.68 6.00
N SER A 46 9.69 6.09 7.13
CA SER A 46 10.36 6.12 8.42
C SER A 46 9.64 5.12 9.35
N PRO A 47 10.12 4.93 10.60
CA PRO A 47 9.36 4.17 11.59
C PRO A 47 7.97 4.77 11.92
N TYR A 48 7.73 6.05 11.59
CA TYR A 48 6.53 6.78 11.97
C TYR A 48 5.56 7.01 10.81
N ASP A 49 6.06 7.10 9.58
CA ASP A 49 5.27 7.48 8.42
C ASP A 49 5.76 6.87 7.10
N PHE A 50 4.87 6.83 6.13
CA PHE A 50 5.15 6.54 4.71
C PHE A 50 4.88 7.81 3.92
N ARG A 51 5.82 8.20 3.07
CA ARG A 51 5.70 9.39 2.22
C ARG A 51 5.65 8.96 0.77
N ILE A 52 4.59 9.37 0.08
CA ILE A 52 4.33 9.02 -1.32
C ILE A 52 4.15 10.31 -2.10
N GLY A 53 5.15 10.65 -2.91
CA GLY A 53 5.09 11.72 -3.89
C GLY A 53 4.55 11.19 -5.22
N PHE A 54 3.42 11.70 -5.67
CA PHE A 54 2.87 11.41 -7.00
C PHE A 54 3.45 12.38 -8.02
N TYR A 55 3.89 11.86 -9.15
CA TYR A 55 4.59 12.66 -10.16
C TYR A 55 4.07 12.46 -11.57
N ASN A 56 4.35 13.47 -12.41
CA ASN A 56 4.22 13.44 -13.86
C ASN A 56 5.57 13.72 -14.52
N ASP A 57 5.85 13.00 -15.60
CA ASP A 57 7.07 13.12 -16.38
C ASP A 57 6.74 13.91 -17.66
N THR A 58 7.40 15.04 -17.87
CA THR A 58 7.27 15.86 -19.09
C THR A 58 8.60 15.88 -19.83
N PRO A 59 8.63 15.59 -21.15
CA PRO A 59 9.87 15.70 -21.92
C PRO A 59 10.27 17.17 -22.00
N LYS A 60 11.51 17.49 -21.63
CA LYS A 60 12.03 18.85 -21.78
C LYS A 60 12.33 19.08 -23.27
N MET A 61 11.65 20.04 -23.90
CA MET A 61 11.95 20.42 -25.28
C MET A 61 13.39 20.96 -25.35
N PHE A 62 14.21 20.39 -26.23
CA PHE A 62 15.60 20.82 -26.42
C PHE A 62 15.63 22.13 -27.21
N GLY A 63 16.44 23.08 -26.74
CA GLY A 63 17.07 24.07 -27.62
C GLY A 63 18.37 23.49 -28.16
N ASP A 64 18.54 23.56 -29.48
CA ASP A 64 19.72 23.23 -30.29
C ASP A 64 20.52 21.95 -29.93
N ALA A 65 20.17 20.88 -30.65
CA ALA A 65 21.07 19.94 -31.32
C ALA A 65 22.41 19.56 -30.64
N SER A 66 22.39 18.87 -29.49
CA SER A 66 23.44 17.89 -29.14
C SER A 66 23.22 17.09 -27.85
N GLU A 67 22.28 17.42 -26.96
CA GLU A 67 22.28 16.83 -25.61
C GLU A 67 21.09 15.92 -25.30
N SER A 68 21.40 14.85 -24.56
CA SER A 68 20.55 13.72 -24.15
C SER A 68 19.07 14.02 -23.87
N ARG A 69 18.17 13.07 -24.16
CA ARG A 69 16.75 13.12 -23.77
C ARG A 69 16.58 13.23 -22.23
N VAL A 70 16.53 14.45 -21.70
CA VAL A 70 16.13 14.76 -20.33
C VAL A 70 14.61 14.69 -20.18
N ILE A 71 14.15 13.84 -19.26
CA ILE A 71 12.77 13.78 -18.80
C ILE A 71 12.69 14.55 -17.48
N GLU A 72 11.83 15.57 -17.42
CA GLU A 72 11.58 16.32 -16.19
C GLU A 72 10.48 15.63 -15.38
N ARG A 73 10.80 15.19 -14.17
CA ARG A 73 9.85 14.59 -13.23
C ARG A 73 9.34 15.65 -12.26
N ARG A 74 8.06 15.97 -12.35
CA ARG A 74 7.40 16.93 -11.46
C ARG A 74 6.54 16.21 -10.44
N VAL A 75 6.89 16.33 -9.16
CA VAL A 75 6.06 15.86 -8.06
C VAL A 75 4.92 16.87 -7.84
N GLU A 76 3.68 16.44 -8.02
CA GLU A 76 2.50 17.32 -7.94
C GLU A 76 1.85 17.32 -6.56
N THR A 77 1.88 16.18 -5.88
CA THR A 77 1.41 16.07 -4.50
C THR A 77 2.23 15.07 -3.72
N GLU A 78 2.28 15.26 -2.40
CA GLU A 78 2.82 14.29 -1.46
C GLU A 78 1.74 13.92 -0.46
N VAL A 79 1.57 12.62 -0.23
CA VAL A 79 0.70 12.06 0.81
C VAL A 79 1.57 11.42 1.86
N ILE A 80 1.33 11.78 3.12
CA ILE A 80 1.97 11.20 4.29
C ILE A 80 0.95 10.28 4.98
N LEU A 81 1.31 9.02 5.16
CA LEU A 81 0.44 7.98 5.72
C LEU A 81 1.06 7.42 7.00
N SER A 82 0.21 7.08 7.98
CA SER A 82 0.64 6.23 9.09
C SER A 82 0.90 4.80 8.61
N PRO A 83 1.64 3.97 9.38
CA PRO A 83 1.89 2.58 8.99
C PRO A 83 0.61 1.76 8.77
N VAL A 84 -0.44 2.01 9.55
CA VAL A 84 -1.73 1.34 9.41
C VAL A 84 -2.42 1.76 8.11
N ALA A 85 -2.47 3.06 7.83
CA ALA A 85 -3.09 3.58 6.61
C ALA A 85 -2.35 3.10 5.34
N ALA A 86 -1.02 3.00 5.40
CA ALA A 86 -0.22 2.46 4.30
C ALA A 86 -0.54 0.97 4.04
N LEU A 87 -0.73 0.17 5.10
CA LEU A 87 -1.13 -1.23 4.98
C LEU A 87 -2.52 -1.37 4.36
N GLU A 88 -3.49 -0.57 4.80
CA GLU A 88 -4.84 -0.56 4.24
C GLU A 88 -4.84 -0.16 2.75
N LEU A 89 -4.11 0.91 2.40
CA LEU A 89 -3.93 1.35 1.02
C LEU A 89 -3.32 0.24 0.16
N SER A 90 -2.29 -0.46 0.66
CA SER A 90 -1.62 -1.52 -0.09
C SER A 90 -2.57 -2.68 -0.42
N ARG A 91 -3.43 -3.07 0.53
CA ARG A 91 -4.42 -4.14 0.34
C ARG A 91 -5.49 -3.73 -0.65
N TRP A 92 -6.05 -2.53 -0.46
CA TRP A 92 -7.06 -1.96 -1.35
C TRP A 92 -6.53 -1.85 -2.78
N LEU A 93 -5.33 -1.31 -2.96
CA LEU A 93 -4.72 -1.13 -4.28
C LEU A 93 -4.39 -2.47 -4.95
N THR A 94 -3.85 -3.44 -4.20
CA THR A 94 -3.54 -4.77 -4.74
C THR A 94 -4.81 -5.47 -5.22
N GLN A 95 -5.88 -5.42 -4.41
CA GLN A 95 -7.17 -5.99 -4.80
C GLN A 95 -7.69 -5.38 -6.11
N HIS A 96 -7.71 -4.05 -6.21
CA HIS A 96 -8.23 -3.39 -7.40
C HIS A 96 -7.35 -3.54 -8.65
N ILE A 97 -6.03 -3.67 -8.49
CA ILE A 97 -5.14 -4.02 -9.61
C ILE A 97 -5.51 -5.41 -10.13
N ASN A 98 -5.70 -6.39 -9.25
CA ASN A 98 -6.06 -7.75 -9.66
C ASN A 98 -7.42 -7.79 -10.36
N GLU A 99 -8.42 -7.06 -9.83
CA GLU A 99 -9.73 -6.91 -10.46
C GLU A 99 -9.61 -6.28 -11.85
N TYR A 100 -8.82 -5.21 -11.98
CA TYR A 100 -8.55 -4.57 -13.28
C TYR A 100 -7.89 -5.55 -14.26
N GLU A 101 -6.80 -6.21 -13.86
CA GLU A 101 -6.08 -7.15 -14.73
C GLU A 101 -6.93 -8.35 -15.15
N SER A 102 -7.89 -8.78 -14.32
CA SER A 102 -8.83 -9.85 -14.68
C SER A 102 -9.75 -9.48 -15.84
N VAL A 103 -10.04 -8.18 -16.03
CA VAL A 103 -10.93 -7.67 -17.07
C VAL A 103 -10.14 -7.19 -18.30
N PHE A 104 -9.01 -6.51 -18.08
CA PHE A 104 -8.27 -5.80 -19.12
C PHE A 104 -6.95 -6.48 -19.52
N GLY A 105 -6.57 -7.56 -18.84
CA GLY A 105 -5.29 -8.23 -19.01
C GLY A 105 -4.16 -7.59 -18.19
N PRO A 106 -2.95 -8.20 -18.21
CA PRO A 106 -1.84 -7.79 -17.35
C PRO A 106 -1.27 -6.41 -17.71
N ILE A 107 -0.95 -5.63 -16.68
CA ILE A 107 -0.30 -4.32 -16.81
C ILE A 107 1.15 -4.52 -17.24
N SER A 108 1.44 -4.23 -18.51
CA SER A 108 2.80 -4.33 -19.07
C SER A 108 3.66 -3.16 -18.63
N ARG A 109 4.71 -3.42 -17.84
CA ARG A 109 5.71 -2.39 -17.49
C ARG A 109 6.62 -2.14 -18.69
N ALA A 110 6.48 -0.98 -19.34
CA ALA A 110 7.33 -0.59 -20.46
C ALA A 110 8.81 -0.32 -20.07
N ILE A 111 9.13 -0.23 -18.77
CA ILE A 111 10.48 0.03 -18.28
C ILE A 111 10.98 -1.20 -17.50
N PRO A 112 11.99 -1.93 -18.00
CA PRO A 112 12.61 -3.03 -17.28
C PRO A 112 13.15 -2.52 -15.94
N ARG A 113 12.74 -3.13 -14.82
CA ARG A 113 13.47 -2.99 -13.56
C ARG A 113 14.88 -3.52 -13.85
N MET A 114 15.92 -2.66 -13.81
CA MET A 114 17.28 -3.15 -13.62
C MET A 114 17.28 -3.87 -12.28
N THR A 115 17.17 -5.19 -12.32
CA THR A 115 17.45 -6.04 -11.16
C THR A 115 18.86 -5.69 -10.73
N LYS A 116 19.01 -5.11 -9.54
CA LYS A 116 20.30 -5.09 -8.83
C LYS A 116 20.74 -6.55 -8.77
N LYS A 117 21.70 -6.93 -9.63
CA LYS A 117 22.48 -8.14 -9.39
C LYS A 117 23.19 -7.87 -8.07
N GLU A 118 22.87 -8.66 -7.04
CA GLU A 118 23.70 -8.71 -5.83
C GLU A 118 25.13 -9.00 -6.28
N PRO A 119 26.15 -8.27 -5.79
CA PRO A 119 27.52 -8.65 -6.08
C PRO A 119 27.73 -10.06 -5.52
N ALA A 120 28.21 -10.96 -6.38
CA ALA A 120 28.60 -12.30 -6.00
C ALA A 120 29.49 -12.22 -4.75
N LYS A 121 29.15 -13.00 -3.72
CA LYS A 121 30.03 -13.21 -2.57
C LYS A 121 31.36 -13.71 -3.10
N VAL A 122 32.39 -12.89 -3.05
CA VAL A 122 33.78 -13.32 -3.19
C VAL A 122 34.09 -14.05 -1.89
N ASP A 123 34.09 -15.37 -1.96
CA ASP A 123 34.54 -16.26 -0.89
C ASP A 123 36.08 -16.22 -0.91
N GLU A 124 36.66 -15.17 -0.32
CA GLU A 124 38.10 -15.08 -0.10
C GLU A 124 38.41 -15.63 1.29
N SER A 125 38.31 -16.96 1.40
CA SER A 125 38.89 -17.69 2.52
C SER A 125 40.40 -17.65 2.37
N THR A 126 41.08 -16.84 3.18
CA THR A 126 42.54 -16.90 3.32
C THR A 126 42.86 -17.59 4.63
N ASP A 127 43.61 -18.70 4.51
CA ASP A 127 44.09 -19.52 5.62
C ASP A 127 44.90 -18.69 6.64
N ILE A 128 44.55 -18.86 7.91
CA ILE A 128 45.34 -18.37 9.04
C ILE A 128 46.62 -19.22 9.08
N GLN A 129 47.72 -18.68 8.56
CA GLN A 129 49.05 -19.23 8.85
C GLN A 129 49.46 -18.82 10.27
N GLY A 130 49.36 -19.77 11.19
CA GLY A 130 49.91 -19.66 12.54
C GLY A 130 51.39 -20.03 12.64
N TYR A 131 51.99 -19.63 13.77
CA TYR A 131 53.34 -19.90 14.31
C TYR A 131 54.49 -19.12 13.63
N ILE A 132 55.40 -18.41 14.29
CA ILE A 132 55.96 -18.38 15.67
C ILE A 132 56.25 -16.93 16.04
#